data_AF-A0A971LI85-F1
#
_entry.id   AF-A0A971LI85-F1
#
_cell.length_a   1.000
_cell.length_b   1.000
_cell.length_c   1.000
_cell.angle_alpha   90.00
_cell.angle_beta   90.00
_cell.angle_gamma   90.00
#
_symmetry.space_group_name_H-M   'P 1'
#
loop_
_entity.id
_entity.type
_entity.pdbx_description
1 polymer ?
#
loop_
_entity_poly.entity_id
_entity_poly.type
_entity_poly.pdbx_seq_one_letter_code
_entity_poly.pdbx_strand_id
1 'polypeptide(L)' 'DVHRLNMRRLHELCVEKGVRDKLLLVGGGTQVTNEIAVECGLDAGFGRGTKGHHVASFLVRERRQRA' A
#
# COMPACT_ATOMS: atom_id res chain seq x y z
N ASP A 1 -7.65 14.14 -0.44
CA ASP A 1 -8.32 13.80 -1.70
C ASP A 1 -7.43 13.29 -2.81
N VAL A 2 -6.49 14.07 -3.36
CA VAL A 2 -5.67 13.59 -4.51
C VAL A 2 -4.88 12.32 -4.20
N HIS A 3 -4.29 12.20 -3.01
CA HIS A 3 -3.57 10.98 -2.61
C HIS A 3 -4.49 9.74 -2.59
N ARG A 4 -5.74 9.88 -2.12
CA ARG A 4 -6.74 8.79 -2.13
C ARG A 4 -7.10 8.38 -3.55
N LEU A 5 -7.31 9.37 -4.43
CA LEU A 5 -7.58 9.12 -5.85
C LEU A 5 -6.42 8.38 -6.53
N ASN A 6 -5.19 8.79 -6.27
CA ASN A 6 -4.00 8.16 -6.86
C ASN A 6 -3.80 6.73 -6.36
N MET A 7 -4.04 6.47 -5.07
CA MET A 7 -3.97 5.12 -4.49
C MET A 7 -5.01 4.19 -5.12
N ARG A 8 -6.27 4.63 -5.25
CA ARG A 8 -7.32 3.86 -5.93
C ARG A 8 -6.98 3.58 -7.39
N ARG A 9 -6.55 4.59 -8.15
CA ARG A 9 -6.16 4.43 -9.55
C ARG A 9 -5.00 3.44 -9.70
N LEU A 10 -4.00 3.48 -8.81
CA LEU A 10 -2.91 2.51 -8.84
C LEU A 10 -3.43 1.09 -8.62
N HIS A 11 -4.30 0.88 -7.62
CA HIS A 11 -4.94 -0.40 -7.38
C HIS A 11 -5.70 -0.89 -8.62
N GLU A 12 -6.58 -0.05 -9.17
CA GLU A 12 -7.40 -0.34 -10.36
C GLU A 12 -6.52 -0.71 -11.57
N LEU A 13 -5.43 0.03 -11.80
CA LEU A 13 -4.47 -0.28 -12.87
C LEU A 13 -3.79 -1.64 -12.65
N CYS A 14 -3.39 -1.96 -11.43
CA CYS A 14 -2.80 -3.27 -11.14
C CYS A 14 -3.81 -4.42 -11.35
N VAL A 15 -5.09 -4.19 -11.06
CA VAL A 15 -6.17 -5.16 -11.34
C VAL A 15 -6.37 -5.29 -12.86
N GLU A 16 -6.49 -4.19 -13.59
CA GLU A 16 -6.66 -4.17 -15.05
C GLU A 16 -5.50 -4.91 -15.76
N LYS A 17 -4.27 -4.72 -15.28
CA LYS A 17 -3.08 -5.39 -15.84
C LYS A 17 -2.88 -6.82 -15.33
N GLY A 18 -3.73 -7.34 -14.44
CA GLY A 18 -3.63 -8.70 -13.91
C GLY A 18 -2.37 -8.95 -13.06
N VAL A 19 -1.85 -7.90 -12.42
CA VAL A 19 -0.64 -7.97 -11.57
C VAL A 19 -0.92 -7.68 -10.10
N ARG A 20 -2.16 -7.37 -9.72
CA ARG A 20 -2.53 -6.97 -8.36
C ARG A 20 -2.12 -7.99 -7.30
N ASP A 21 -2.30 -9.27 -7.57
CA ASP A 21 -1.99 -10.35 -6.63
C ASP A 21 -0.50 -10.68 -6.58
N LYS A 22 0.27 -10.20 -7.56
CA LYS A 22 1.73 -10.43 -7.69
C LYS A 22 2.55 -9.31 -7.03
N LEU A 23 1.92 -8.23 -6.60
CA LEU A 23 2.57 -7.03 -6.07
C LEU A 23 2.07 -6.70 -4.68
N LEU A 24 2.97 -6.14 -3.87
CA LEU A 24 2.62 -5.44 -2.63
C LEU A 24 2.55 -3.95 -2.93
N LEU A 25 1.38 -3.35 -2.78
CA LEU A 25 1.13 -1.92 -2.96
C LEU A 25 1.15 -1.24 -1.59
N VAL A 26 2.11 -0.34 -1.41
CA VAL A 26 2.32 0.38 -0.15
C VAL A 26 2.24 1.89 -0.40
N GLY A 27 1.43 2.57 0.42
CA GLY A 27 1.20 4.00 0.33
C GLY A 27 1.86 4.73 1.48
N GLY A 28 2.29 5.97 1.27
CA GLY A 28 2.89 6.76 2.33
C GLY A 28 2.72 8.26 2.14
N GLY A 29 2.79 8.99 3.26
CA GLY A 29 2.71 10.45 3.25
C GLY A 29 2.34 11.03 4.60
N THR A 30 2.58 12.32 4.78
CA THR A 30 2.28 13.01 6.06
C THR A 30 0.81 13.02 6.43
N GLN A 31 -0.09 12.86 5.46
CA GLN A 31 -1.55 12.85 5.60
C GLN A 31 -2.15 11.47 5.29
N VAL A 32 -1.33 10.42 5.21
CA VAL A 32 -1.76 9.05 4.95
C VAL A 32 -1.83 8.28 6.27
N THR A 33 -2.95 7.64 6.54
CA THR A 33 -3.07 6.61 7.57
C THR A 33 -3.13 5.23 6.92
N ASN A 34 -2.94 4.18 7.71
CA ASN A 34 -3.03 2.82 7.20
C ASN A 34 -4.45 2.51 6.70
N GLU A 35 -5.45 2.95 7.44
CA GLU A 35 -6.87 2.77 7.14
C GLU A 35 -7.21 3.38 5.79
N ILE A 36 -6.76 4.62 5.55
CA ILE A 36 -6.99 5.31 4.27
C ILE A 36 -6.37 4.54 3.09
N ALA A 37 -5.16 4.02 3.24
CA ALA A 37 -4.49 3.30 2.16
C ALA A 37 -5.21 1.98 1.86
N VAL A 38 -5.58 1.22 2.90
CA VAL A 38 -6.31 -0.04 2.77
C VAL A 38 -7.70 0.17 2.16
N GLU A 39 -8.44 1.20 2.56
CA GLU A 39 -9.70 1.61 1.93
C GLU A 39 -9.56 1.92 0.43
N CYS A 40 -8.37 2.35 0.00
CA CYS A 40 -8.06 2.63 -1.40
C CYS A 40 -7.53 1.40 -2.17
N GLY A 41 -7.47 0.22 -1.55
CA GLY A 41 -7.06 -1.03 -2.19
C GLY A 41 -5.56 -1.36 -2.09
N LEU A 42 -4.78 -0.59 -1.32
CA LEU A 42 -3.39 -0.91 -1.01
C LEU A 42 -3.29 -1.95 0.11
N ASP A 43 -2.11 -2.54 0.25
CA ASP A 43 -1.82 -3.54 1.28
C ASP A 43 -1.44 -2.91 2.64
N ALA A 44 -0.85 -1.71 2.61
CA ALA A 44 -0.61 -0.90 3.82
C ALA A 44 -0.39 0.58 3.51
N GLY A 45 -0.61 1.41 4.53
CA GLY A 45 -0.31 2.84 4.55
C GLY A 45 0.64 3.24 5.67
N PHE A 46 1.55 4.16 5.37
CA PHE A 46 2.56 4.65 6.31
C PHE A 46 2.54 6.18 6.46
N GLY A 47 2.22 6.63 7.67
CA GLY A 47 2.09 8.03 8.02
C GLY A 47 3.36 8.71 8.54
N ARG A 48 3.19 9.90 9.12
CA ARG A 48 4.26 10.66 9.79
C ARG A 48 4.92 9.81 10.89
N GLY A 49 6.25 9.89 10.99
CA GLY A 49 7.03 9.14 11.98
C GLY A 49 7.43 7.73 11.54
N THR A 50 6.94 7.25 10.39
CA THR A 50 7.38 5.99 9.80
C THR A 50 8.88 5.99 9.53
N LYS A 51 9.54 4.87 9.84
CA LYS A 51 10.95 4.61 9.57
C LYS A 51 11.08 3.43 8.60
N GLY A 52 12.24 3.30 7.95
CA GLY A 52 12.49 2.24 6.97
C GLY A 52 12.24 0.83 7.53
N HIS A 53 12.58 0.58 8.79
CA HIS A 53 12.38 -0.74 9.40
C HIS A 53 10.90 -1.12 9.57
N HIS A 54 9.98 -0.15 9.74
CA HIS A 54 8.54 -0.44 9.78
C HIS A 54 8.07 -0.99 8.42
N VAL A 55 8.48 -0.32 7.33
CA VAL A 55 8.12 -0.72 5.97
C VAL A 55 8.78 -2.05 5.59
N ALA A 56 10.06 -2.22 5.89
CA ALA A 56 10.78 -3.46 5.61
C ALA A 56 10.18 -4.66 6.36
N SER A 57 9.82 -4.47 7.65
CA SER A 57 9.18 -5.52 8.46
C SER A 57 7.83 -5.94 7.86
N PHE A 58 7.03 -4.98 7.42
CA PHE A 58 5.78 -5.25 6.71
C PHE A 58 6.01 -6.05 5.42
N LEU A 59 6.91 -5.58 4.54
CA LEU A 59 7.17 -6.23 3.25
C LEU A 59 7.61 -7.69 3.40
N VAL A 60 8.50 -7.97 4.35
CA VAL A 60 8.98 -9.34 4.60
C VAL A 60 7.88 -10.22 5.17
N ARG A 61 7.06 -9.70 6.09
CA ARG A 61 5.95 -10.44 6.70
C ARG A 61 4.88 -10.78 5.68
N GLU A 62 4.40 -9.80 4.93
CA GLU A 62 3.34 -10.00 3.94
C GLU A 62 3.78 -10.92 2.81
N ARG A 63 5.02 -10.76 2.31
CA ARG A 63 5.56 -11.66 1.28
C ARG A 63 5.58 -13.12 1.76
N ARG A 64 5.90 -13.36 3.03
CA ARG A 64 5.90 -14.73 3.60
C ARG A 64 4.49 -15.29 3.76
N GLN A 65 3.48 -14.46 4.01
CA GLN A 65 2.09 -14.90 4.13
C GLN A 65 1.45 -15.24 2.77
N ARG A 66 1.93 -14.62 1.69
CA ARG A 66 1.45 -14.86 0.31
C ARG A 66 2.22 -15.94 -0.44
N ALA A 67 3.32 -16.43 0.14
CA ALA A 67 4.12 -17.54 -0.40
C ALA A 67 3.47 -18.87 -0.02
#